data_AF-A0A9J6BVJ2-F1
#
_entry.id   AF-A0A9J6BVJ2-F1
#
_cell.length_a   1.000
_cell.length_b   1.000
_cell.length_c   1.000
_cell.angle_alpha   90.00
_cell.angle_beta   90.00
_cell.angle_gamma   90.00
#
_symmetry.space_group_name_H-M   'P 1'
#
loop_
_entity.id
_entity.type
_entity.pdbx_description
1 polymer ?
#
loop_
_entity_poly.entity_id
_entity_poly.type
_entity_poly.pdbx_seq_one_letter_code
_entity_poly.pdbx_strand_id
1 'polypeptide(L)'
;MMLNKFMFQKFSFLLTIVITVSLSKAQTEECGHEELNKCSLQVNRATELNFAPKREELAELCPDLENGLKCIRSYTRRCMDIKKRQQFMKLYKGTEQIIRDLCIEGQFQNEFLKHAACLQTVRPQHQKCALKYQETIASIGMPKANHTTQIQQNTNEDVKKVCCSFREYLDCSEDVTRRTCGYETGMFIRGFLKKMSNTLEKDYCDEYYRDGVNHCPNIYSSATSIIATTTKALFLPIFIVLINLR
;
A
#
# COMPACT_ATOMS: atom_id res chain seq x y z
N MET A 1 -7.37 -75.36 -9.82
CA MET A 1 -7.10 -74.17 -10.69
C MET A 1 -8.07 -72.99 -10.47
N MET A 2 -8.78 -72.89 -9.32
CA MET A 2 -9.72 -71.79 -9.04
C MET A 2 -9.25 -70.81 -7.95
N LEU A 3 -8.38 -71.24 -7.01
CA LEU A 3 -7.83 -70.36 -5.96
C LEU A 3 -7.00 -69.20 -6.52
N ASN A 4 -6.28 -69.42 -7.63
CA ASN A 4 -5.37 -68.43 -8.19
C ASN A 4 -6.10 -67.26 -8.87
N LYS A 5 -7.31 -67.50 -9.43
CA LYS A 5 -8.14 -66.44 -10.02
C LYS A 5 -8.72 -65.50 -8.96
N PHE A 6 -9.15 -66.04 -7.82
CA PHE A 6 -9.68 -65.24 -6.70
C PHE A 6 -8.61 -64.36 -6.05
N MET A 7 -7.39 -64.88 -5.90
CA MET A 7 -6.26 -64.10 -5.35
C MET A 7 -5.86 -62.96 -6.30
N PHE A 8 -5.79 -63.22 -7.61
CA PHE A 8 -5.48 -62.19 -8.62
C PHE A 8 -6.52 -61.07 -8.67
N GLN A 9 -7.81 -61.42 -8.56
CA GLN A 9 -8.89 -60.43 -8.57
C GLN A 9 -8.88 -59.55 -7.32
N LYS A 10 -8.59 -60.11 -6.14
CA LYS A 10 -8.45 -59.34 -4.90
C LYS A 10 -7.22 -58.44 -4.90
N PHE A 11 -6.08 -58.90 -5.44
CA PHE A 11 -4.89 -58.07 -5.62
C PHE A 11 -5.13 -56.93 -6.61
N SER A 12 -5.85 -57.19 -7.71
CA SER A 12 -6.22 -56.16 -8.68
C SER A 12 -7.13 -55.08 -8.09
N PHE A 13 -8.08 -55.45 -7.23
CA PHE A 13 -8.95 -54.48 -6.53
C PHE A 13 -8.20 -53.69 -5.45
N LEU A 14 -7.25 -54.31 -4.74
CA LEU A 14 -6.42 -53.62 -3.76
C LEU A 14 -5.47 -52.63 -4.45
N LEU A 15 -4.90 -53.00 -5.61
CA LEU A 15 -4.03 -52.12 -6.38
C LEU A 15 -4.79 -50.91 -6.92
N THR A 16 -6.03 -51.09 -7.41
CA THR A 16 -6.85 -49.97 -7.89
C THR A 16 -7.29 -49.04 -6.75
N ILE A 17 -7.58 -49.56 -5.55
CA ILE A 17 -7.88 -48.73 -4.37
C ILE A 17 -6.65 -47.95 -3.91
N VAL A 18 -5.45 -48.55 -3.92
CA VAL A 18 -4.20 -47.85 -3.55
C VAL A 18 -3.87 -46.74 -4.57
N ILE A 19 -4.14 -46.98 -5.86
CA ILE A 19 -3.94 -45.98 -6.92
C ILE A 19 -4.95 -44.82 -6.81
N THR A 20 -6.20 -45.08 -6.42
CA THR A 20 -7.21 -44.00 -6.23
C THR A 20 -7.00 -43.22 -4.93
N VAL A 21 -6.53 -43.85 -3.85
CA VAL A 21 -6.24 -43.17 -2.57
C VAL A 21 -4.99 -42.28 -2.67
N SER A 22 -4.01 -42.66 -3.48
CA SER A 22 -2.78 -41.87 -3.72
C SER A 22 -3.02 -40.60 -4.56
N LEU A 23 -4.23 -40.43 -5.10
CA LEU A 23 -4.68 -39.20 -5.77
C LEU A 23 -5.49 -38.30 -4.83
N SER A 24 -5.31 -38.43 -3.52
CA SER A 24 -5.55 -37.32 -2.60
C SER A 24 -4.51 -36.26 -2.93
N LYS A 25 -4.85 -35.33 -3.85
CA LYS A 25 -4.05 -34.16 -4.16
C LYS A 25 -3.58 -33.57 -2.83
N ALA A 26 -2.29 -33.73 -2.51
CA ALA A 26 -1.62 -32.74 -1.69
C ALA A 26 -1.83 -31.45 -2.47
N GLN A 27 -2.79 -30.64 -2.03
CA GLN A 27 -2.99 -29.31 -2.56
C GLN A 27 -1.71 -28.58 -2.15
N THR A 28 -0.73 -28.57 -3.04
CA THR A 28 0.42 -27.68 -2.92
C THR A 28 -0.20 -26.29 -2.96
N GLU A 29 -0.41 -25.70 -1.78
CA GLU A 29 -1.00 -24.38 -1.67
C GLU A 29 -0.05 -23.39 -2.35
N GLU A 30 -0.49 -22.83 -3.46
CA GLU A 30 0.33 -21.93 -4.26
C GLU A 30 0.39 -20.57 -3.55
N CYS A 31 1.45 -20.37 -2.77
CA CYS A 31 1.72 -19.13 -2.04
C CYS A 31 2.22 -18.02 -2.98
N GLY A 32 1.35 -17.55 -3.86
CA GLY A 32 1.63 -16.46 -4.80
C GLY A 32 1.44 -15.07 -4.19
N HIS A 33 2.18 -14.08 -4.69
CA HIS A 33 1.96 -12.67 -4.37
C HIS A 33 0.58 -12.16 -4.83
N GLU A 34 -0.01 -12.81 -5.84
CA GLU A 34 -1.34 -12.46 -6.35
C GLU A 34 -2.45 -12.67 -5.32
N GLU A 35 -2.40 -13.74 -4.51
CA GLU A 35 -3.39 -13.98 -3.44
C GLU A 35 -3.34 -12.86 -2.39
N LEU A 36 -2.13 -12.51 -1.93
CA LEU A 36 -1.95 -11.45 -0.96
C LEU A 36 -2.38 -10.08 -1.51
N ASN A 37 -2.13 -9.81 -2.80
CA ASN A 37 -2.60 -8.59 -3.46
C ASN A 37 -4.13 -8.55 -3.52
N LYS A 38 -4.80 -9.67 -3.84
CA LYS A 38 -6.27 -9.78 -3.81
C LYS A 38 -6.83 -9.50 -2.42
N CYS A 39 -6.21 -10.05 -1.36
CA CYS A 39 -6.63 -9.73 0.01
C CYS A 39 -6.44 -8.24 0.33
N SER A 40 -5.31 -7.67 -0.08
CA SER A 40 -4.96 -6.26 0.17
C SER A 40 -5.92 -5.32 -0.55
N LEU A 41 -6.38 -5.65 -1.77
CA LEU A 41 -7.38 -4.85 -2.49
C LEU A 41 -8.70 -4.72 -1.72
N GLN A 42 -9.15 -5.78 -1.04
CA GLN A 42 -10.38 -5.73 -0.23
C GLN A 42 -10.25 -4.79 0.96
N VAL A 43 -9.10 -4.87 1.64
CA VAL A 43 -8.75 -3.98 2.77
C VAL A 43 -8.58 -2.55 2.27
N ASN A 44 -7.94 -2.39 1.12
CA ASN A 44 -7.63 -1.11 0.53
C ASN A 44 -8.87 -0.35 0.06
N ARG A 45 -10.04 -0.98 -0.03
CA ARG A 45 -11.30 -0.23 -0.22
C ARG A 45 -11.57 0.77 0.92
N ALA A 46 -11.12 0.48 2.15
CA ALA A 46 -11.17 1.45 3.25
C ALA A 46 -10.00 2.44 3.24
N THR A 47 -8.85 2.06 2.70
CA THR A 47 -7.59 2.82 2.78
C THR A 47 -7.43 3.77 1.59
N GLU A 48 -7.94 3.37 0.42
CA GLU A 48 -8.07 4.14 -0.81
C GLU A 48 -9.43 4.86 -0.89
N LEU A 49 -9.91 5.33 0.27
CA LEU A 49 -10.72 6.54 0.33
C LEU A 49 -12.13 6.35 -0.21
N ASN A 50 -12.68 5.14 -0.14
CA ASN A 50 -14.13 4.96 -0.17
C ASN A 50 -14.67 5.43 1.19
N PHE A 51 -14.57 6.74 1.43
CA PHE A 51 -15.11 7.42 2.59
C PHE A 51 -16.62 7.30 2.52
N ALA A 52 -17.14 6.16 2.94
CA ALA A 52 -18.54 5.93 3.15
C ALA A 52 -19.03 7.04 4.10
N PRO A 53 -19.72 8.07 3.59
CA PRO A 53 -20.07 9.27 4.33
C PRO A 53 -21.20 9.01 5.33
N LYS A 54 -21.77 7.80 5.30
CA LYS A 54 -22.96 7.40 6.04
C LYS A 54 -22.76 6.04 6.70
N ARG A 55 -23.51 5.83 7.78
CA ARG A 55 -23.49 4.57 8.54
C ARG A 55 -23.93 3.39 7.69
N GLU A 56 -24.93 3.58 6.85
CA GLU A 56 -25.48 2.55 5.98
C GLU A 56 -24.44 2.11 4.96
N GLU A 57 -23.73 3.06 4.36
CA GLU A 57 -22.65 2.80 3.41
C GLU A 57 -21.44 2.12 4.10
N LEU A 58 -21.16 2.46 5.37
CA LEU A 58 -20.16 1.73 6.17
C LEU A 58 -20.58 0.30 6.47
N ALA A 59 -21.86 0.07 6.81
CA ALA A 59 -22.38 -1.25 7.10
C ALA A 59 -22.30 -2.20 5.89
N GLU A 60 -22.48 -1.67 4.68
CA GLU A 60 -22.28 -2.42 3.43
C GLU A 60 -20.80 -2.72 3.15
N LEU A 61 -19.89 -1.80 3.51
CA LEU A 61 -18.46 -1.95 3.28
C LEU A 61 -17.77 -2.89 4.28
N CYS A 62 -18.22 -2.92 5.53
CA CYS A 62 -17.55 -3.66 6.61
C CYS A 62 -17.37 -5.17 6.38
N PRO A 63 -18.34 -5.92 5.81
CA PRO A 63 -18.13 -7.32 5.46
C PRO A 63 -16.92 -7.55 4.55
N ASP A 64 -16.71 -6.70 3.55
CA ASP A 64 -15.56 -6.80 2.64
C ASP A 64 -14.24 -6.54 3.38
N LEU A 65 -14.19 -5.54 4.24
CA LEU A 65 -13.00 -5.20 5.02
C LEU A 65 -12.61 -6.33 5.96
N GLU A 66 -13.59 -6.87 6.70
CA GLU A 66 -13.36 -8.00 7.61
C GLU A 66 -12.94 -9.26 6.87
N ASN A 67 -13.51 -9.51 5.68
CA ASN A 67 -13.13 -10.63 4.83
C ASN A 67 -11.69 -10.46 4.32
N GLY A 68 -11.29 -9.26 3.94
CA GLY A 68 -9.90 -8.95 3.60
C GLY A 68 -8.93 -9.19 4.77
N LEU A 69 -9.29 -8.78 6.00
CA LEU A 69 -8.52 -9.08 7.21
C LEU A 69 -8.41 -10.59 7.48
N LYS A 70 -9.49 -11.35 7.26
CA LYS A 70 -9.48 -12.83 7.39
C LYS A 70 -8.60 -13.46 6.31
N CYS A 71 -8.66 -12.96 5.07
CA CYS A 71 -7.85 -13.40 3.94
C CYS A 71 -6.35 -13.25 4.24
N ILE A 72 -5.90 -12.06 4.68
CA ILE A 72 -4.51 -11.80 5.05
C ILE A 72 -4.04 -12.72 6.19
N ARG A 73 -4.86 -12.90 7.25
CA ARG A 73 -4.53 -13.80 8.36
C ARG A 73 -4.41 -15.26 7.92
N SER A 74 -5.28 -15.70 7.01
CA SER A 74 -5.21 -17.05 6.44
C SER A 74 -3.96 -17.24 5.59
N TYR A 75 -3.71 -16.33 4.64
CA TYR A 75 -2.54 -16.34 3.78
C TYR A 75 -1.24 -16.39 4.60
N THR A 76 -1.05 -15.46 5.52
CA THR A 76 0.17 -15.39 6.34
C THR A 76 0.36 -16.59 7.26
N ARG A 77 -0.71 -17.27 7.68
CA ARG A 77 -0.59 -18.53 8.44
C ARG A 77 -0.11 -19.68 7.57
N ARG A 78 -0.55 -19.74 6.31
CA ARG A 78 -0.23 -20.83 5.37
C ARG A 78 1.13 -20.62 4.70
N CYS A 79 1.43 -19.38 4.33
CA CYS A 79 2.50 -19.04 3.41
C CYS A 79 3.73 -18.38 4.04
N MET A 80 3.71 -18.10 5.35
CA MET A 80 4.86 -17.49 6.04
C MET A 80 5.29 -18.35 7.23
N ASP A 81 6.60 -18.38 7.48
CA ASP A 81 7.14 -18.86 8.74
C ASP A 81 6.75 -17.94 9.90
N ILE A 82 6.90 -18.44 11.13
CA ILE A 82 6.47 -17.74 12.36
C ILE A 82 7.09 -16.34 12.47
N LYS A 83 8.39 -16.19 12.15
CA LYS A 83 9.10 -14.92 12.29
C LYS A 83 8.62 -13.91 11.27
N LYS A 84 8.53 -14.31 9.99
CA LYS A 84 7.99 -13.45 8.91
C LYS A 84 6.56 -13.04 9.20
N ARG A 85 5.72 -13.97 9.65
CA ARG A 85 4.32 -13.70 10.02
C ARG A 85 4.23 -12.67 11.15
N GLN A 86 5.05 -12.81 12.19
CA GLN A 86 5.07 -11.86 13.31
C GLN A 86 5.46 -10.45 12.84
N GLN A 87 6.50 -10.33 12.02
CA GLN A 87 6.93 -9.05 11.45
C GLN A 87 5.85 -8.43 10.55
N PHE A 88 5.26 -9.22 9.65
CA PHE A 88 4.18 -8.77 8.78
C PHE A 88 2.96 -8.29 9.58
N MET A 89 2.51 -9.09 10.56
CA MET A 89 1.36 -8.72 11.40
C MET A 89 1.63 -7.49 12.26
N LYS A 90 2.89 -7.26 12.65
CA LYS A 90 3.27 -6.04 13.35
C LYS A 90 3.03 -4.80 12.47
N LEU A 91 3.42 -4.85 11.20
CA LEU A 91 3.17 -3.78 10.22
C LEU A 91 1.68 -3.58 9.97
N TYR A 92 0.92 -4.67 9.92
CA TYR A 92 -0.50 -4.66 9.57
C TYR A 92 -1.45 -4.30 10.73
N LYS A 93 -0.95 -4.30 11.97
CA LYS A 93 -1.74 -4.10 13.19
C LYS A 93 -2.55 -2.80 13.20
N GLY A 94 -1.98 -1.70 12.71
CA GLY A 94 -2.66 -0.39 12.68
C GLY A 94 -3.91 -0.40 11.79
N THR A 95 -3.77 -0.98 10.59
CA THR A 95 -4.88 -1.21 9.66
C THR A 95 -5.96 -2.13 10.24
N GLU A 96 -5.56 -3.25 10.87
CA GLU A 96 -6.53 -4.15 11.53
C GLU A 96 -7.32 -3.43 12.63
N GLN A 97 -6.65 -2.62 13.44
CA GLN A 97 -7.31 -1.84 14.50
C GLN A 97 -8.28 -0.81 13.94
N ILE A 98 -7.90 -0.04 12.91
CA ILE A 98 -8.79 0.94 12.30
C ILE A 98 -10.03 0.29 11.70
N ILE A 99 -9.89 -0.82 10.98
CA ILE A 99 -11.05 -1.51 10.39
C ILE A 99 -12.00 -1.99 11.48
N ARG A 100 -11.48 -2.58 12.57
CA ARG A 100 -12.31 -2.99 13.72
C ARG A 100 -13.01 -1.81 14.38
N ASP A 101 -12.29 -0.72 14.64
CA ASP A 101 -12.83 0.48 15.28
C ASP A 101 -13.85 1.22 14.39
N LEU A 102 -13.71 1.11 13.06
CA LEU A 102 -14.63 1.71 12.08
C LEU A 102 -15.91 0.88 11.90
N CYS A 103 -15.80 -0.44 11.97
CA CYS A 103 -16.92 -1.37 11.73
C CYS A 103 -17.74 -1.71 12.97
N ILE A 104 -17.33 -1.24 14.15
CA ILE A 104 -18.08 -1.36 15.39
C ILE A 104 -18.61 0.02 15.75
N GLU A 105 -19.91 0.11 16.05
CA GLU A 105 -20.49 1.36 16.52
C GLU A 105 -19.78 1.85 17.79
N GLY A 106 -19.34 3.11 17.77
CA GLY A 106 -18.57 3.66 18.87
C GLY A 106 -18.01 5.05 18.58
N GLN A 107 -17.17 5.53 19.50
CA GLN A 107 -16.59 6.87 19.43
C GLN A 107 -15.78 7.09 18.13
N PHE A 108 -14.98 6.11 17.72
CA PHE A 108 -14.13 6.24 16.53
C PHE A 108 -14.96 6.31 15.25
N GLN A 109 -15.95 5.42 15.09
CA GLN A 109 -16.87 5.47 13.95
C GLN A 109 -17.63 6.80 13.89
N ASN A 110 -18.15 7.28 15.04
CA ASN A 110 -18.83 8.58 15.11
C ASN A 110 -17.92 9.74 14.70
N GLU A 111 -16.66 9.72 15.14
CA GLU A 111 -15.69 10.73 14.76
C GLU A 111 -15.39 10.69 13.27
N PHE A 112 -15.16 9.50 12.71
CA PHE A 112 -14.96 9.32 11.27
C PHE A 112 -16.12 9.89 10.45
N LEU A 113 -17.37 9.61 10.86
CA LEU A 113 -18.57 10.06 10.16
C LEU A 113 -18.74 11.58 10.13
N LYS A 114 -18.21 12.32 11.12
CA LYS A 114 -18.20 13.80 11.09
C LYS A 114 -17.40 14.34 9.91
N HIS A 115 -16.34 13.64 9.51
CA HIS A 115 -15.43 14.06 8.45
C HIS A 115 -15.74 13.41 7.11
N ALA A 116 -16.36 12.23 7.12
CA ALA A 116 -16.47 11.34 5.96
C ALA A 116 -17.16 12.00 4.76
N ALA A 117 -18.23 12.78 4.97
CA ALA A 117 -18.93 13.49 3.89
C ALA A 117 -18.02 14.44 3.11
N CYS A 118 -17.19 15.24 3.79
CA CYS A 118 -16.26 16.13 3.09
C CYS A 118 -15.06 15.35 2.52
N LEU A 119 -14.54 14.36 3.27
CA LEU A 119 -13.44 13.51 2.80
C LEU A 119 -13.77 12.81 1.48
N GLN A 120 -15.02 12.41 1.27
CA GLN A 120 -15.49 11.85 0.00
C GLN A 120 -15.26 12.80 -1.19
N THR A 121 -15.38 14.11 -0.99
CA THR A 121 -15.19 15.12 -2.05
C THR A 121 -13.74 15.31 -2.46
N VAL A 122 -12.78 15.04 -1.54
CA VAL A 122 -11.33 15.16 -1.78
C VAL A 122 -10.68 13.84 -2.18
N ARG A 123 -11.47 12.78 -2.37
CA ARG A 123 -11.00 11.45 -2.75
C ARG A 123 -10.05 11.46 -3.96
N PRO A 124 -10.36 12.12 -5.10
CA PRO A 124 -9.47 12.11 -6.27
C PRO A 124 -8.09 12.72 -5.99
N GLN A 125 -8.02 13.73 -5.12
CA GLN A 125 -6.78 14.40 -4.75
C GLN A 125 -5.96 13.53 -3.79
N HIS A 126 -6.61 12.86 -2.84
CA HIS A 126 -5.93 11.90 -1.96
C HIS A 126 -5.39 10.70 -2.73
N GLN A 127 -6.11 10.20 -3.75
CA GLN A 127 -5.59 9.16 -4.63
C GLN A 127 -4.28 9.60 -5.29
N LYS A 128 -4.22 10.85 -5.79
CA LYS A 128 -2.97 11.42 -6.35
C LYS A 128 -1.85 11.52 -5.31
N CYS A 129 -2.16 11.89 -4.07
CA CYS A 129 -1.17 11.92 -2.99
C CYS A 129 -0.59 10.53 -2.69
N ALA A 130 -1.39 9.46 -2.84
CA ALA A 130 -0.96 8.09 -2.54
C ALA A 130 -0.10 7.45 -3.64
N LEU A 131 -0.24 7.88 -4.90
CA LEU A 131 0.41 7.23 -6.06
C LEU A 131 1.92 7.02 -5.87
N LYS A 132 2.64 8.07 -5.50
CA LYS A 132 4.10 7.99 -5.33
C LYS A 132 4.50 7.02 -4.22
N TYR A 133 3.76 7.00 -3.13
CA TYR A 133 3.99 6.05 -2.03
C TYR A 133 3.74 4.61 -2.46
N GLN A 134 2.65 4.37 -3.21
CA GLN A 134 2.32 3.07 -3.77
C GLN A 134 3.39 2.58 -4.75
N GLU A 135 3.85 3.43 -5.66
CA GLU A 135 4.95 3.14 -6.60
C GLU A 135 6.27 2.86 -5.87
N THR A 136 6.57 3.62 -4.82
CA THR A 136 7.77 3.42 -4.00
C THR A 136 7.75 2.05 -3.31
N ILE A 137 6.63 1.66 -2.71
CA ILE A 137 6.49 0.33 -2.10
C ILE A 137 6.58 -0.79 -3.15
N ALA A 138 5.93 -0.61 -4.30
CA ALA A 138 5.92 -1.60 -5.37
C ALA A 138 7.31 -1.84 -5.96
N SER A 139 8.11 -0.78 -6.12
CA SER A 139 9.47 -0.85 -6.68
C SER A 139 10.50 -1.46 -5.74
N ILE A 140 10.33 -1.29 -4.43
CA ILE A 140 11.28 -1.79 -3.43
C ILE A 140 11.06 -3.28 -3.15
N GLY A 141 9.82 -3.77 -3.26
CA GLY A 141 9.46 -5.15 -2.93
C GLY A 141 9.72 -5.43 -1.45
N MET A 142 8.65 -5.60 -0.67
CA MET A 142 8.78 -5.87 0.77
C MET A 142 9.82 -6.97 1.08
N PRO A 143 10.62 -6.81 2.14
CA PRO A 143 11.97 -7.39 2.24
C PRO A 143 11.96 -8.91 2.09
N LYS A 144 12.78 -9.40 1.15
CA LYS A 144 13.20 -10.80 1.11
C LYS A 144 13.91 -11.08 2.43
N ALA A 145 13.26 -11.81 3.34
CA ALA A 145 13.77 -12.07 4.70
C ALA A 145 14.98 -13.03 4.75
N ASN A 146 15.74 -13.16 3.66
CA ASN A 146 16.94 -13.95 3.57
C ASN A 146 17.97 -13.09 2.84
N HIS A 147 18.93 -12.48 3.53
CA HIS A 147 20.33 -12.42 3.10
C HIS A 147 21.19 -11.64 4.09
N THR A 148 22.12 -12.37 4.69
CA THR A 148 23.16 -11.91 5.58
C THR A 148 24.26 -11.18 4.78
N THR A 149 24.72 -10.04 5.31
CA THR A 149 26.09 -9.49 5.17
C THR A 149 26.55 -8.70 3.93
N GLN A 150 25.76 -8.45 2.88
CA GLN A 150 26.08 -7.42 1.85
C GLN A 150 24.91 -6.47 1.50
N ILE A 151 23.80 -6.56 2.26
CA ILE A 151 22.51 -5.94 1.93
C ILE A 151 22.20 -4.64 2.71
N GLN A 152 22.95 -4.33 3.77
CA GLN A 152 22.60 -3.25 4.71
C GLN A 152 22.56 -1.84 4.09
N GLN A 153 23.35 -1.56 3.07
CA GLN A 153 23.33 -0.24 2.42
C GLN A 153 22.07 -0.01 1.58
N ASN A 154 21.59 -1.03 0.85
CA ASN A 154 20.38 -0.92 0.04
C ASN A 154 19.11 -0.89 0.91
N THR A 155 19.07 -1.66 2.00
CA THR A 155 17.88 -1.68 2.88
C THR A 155 17.66 -0.36 3.60
N ASN A 156 18.71 0.34 4.01
CA ASN A 156 18.57 1.62 4.69
C ASN A 156 18.10 2.71 3.70
N GLU A 157 18.60 2.68 2.46
CA GLU A 157 18.14 3.60 1.41
C GLU A 157 16.68 3.32 1.02
N ASP A 158 16.29 2.06 0.94
CA ASP A 158 14.91 1.65 0.63
C ASP A 158 13.94 2.02 1.75
N VAL A 159 14.29 1.74 3.01
CA VAL A 159 13.50 2.18 4.18
C VAL A 159 13.38 3.71 4.18
N LYS A 160 14.47 4.43 3.94
CA LYS A 160 14.45 5.89 3.80
C LYS A 160 13.49 6.35 2.69
N LYS A 161 13.53 5.75 1.49
CA LYS A 161 12.60 6.08 0.38
C LYS A 161 11.13 5.85 0.77
N VAL A 162 10.83 4.73 1.42
CA VAL A 162 9.47 4.43 1.91
C VAL A 162 9.05 5.46 2.96
N CYS A 163 9.90 5.75 3.94
CA CYS A 163 9.59 6.72 4.98
C CYS A 163 9.39 8.14 4.43
N CYS A 164 10.18 8.55 3.45
CA CYS A 164 10.06 9.86 2.82
C CYS A 164 8.81 9.99 1.94
N SER A 165 8.52 8.99 1.11
CA SER A 165 7.29 8.97 0.32
C SER A 165 6.03 8.86 1.19
N PHE A 166 6.09 8.15 2.32
CA PHE A 166 5.00 8.11 3.30
C PHE A 166 4.77 9.48 3.95
N ARG A 167 5.83 10.19 4.33
CA ARG A 167 5.71 11.55 4.88
C ARG A 167 5.09 12.52 3.88
N GLU A 168 5.56 12.50 2.63
CA GLU A 168 4.97 13.30 1.55
C GLU A 168 3.49 12.97 1.33
N TYR A 169 3.11 11.69 1.42
CA TYR A 169 1.72 11.26 1.33
C TYR A 169 0.87 11.84 2.47
N LEU A 170 1.36 11.81 3.72
CA LEU A 170 0.68 12.41 4.87
C LEU A 170 0.51 13.92 4.71
N ASP A 171 1.58 14.62 4.35
CA ASP A 171 1.58 16.08 4.22
C ASP A 171 0.67 16.54 3.05
N CYS A 172 0.71 15.84 1.91
CA CYS A 172 -0.17 16.10 0.77
C CYS A 172 -1.64 15.87 1.12
N SER A 173 -1.96 14.76 1.78
CA SER A 173 -3.34 14.41 2.14
C SER A 173 -3.93 15.39 3.14
N GLU A 174 -3.14 15.77 4.15
CA GLU A 174 -3.51 16.81 5.12
C GLU A 174 -3.76 18.15 4.43
N ASP A 175 -2.82 18.62 3.61
CA ASP A 175 -2.90 19.97 3.02
C ASP A 175 -4.07 20.10 2.04
N VAL A 176 -4.29 19.10 1.18
CA VAL A 176 -5.46 19.04 0.30
C VAL A 176 -6.75 19.07 1.11
N THR A 177 -6.86 18.22 2.14
CA THR A 177 -8.06 18.17 2.97
C THR A 177 -8.26 19.46 3.74
N ARG A 178 -7.20 20.05 4.29
CA ARG A 178 -7.28 21.30 5.04
C ARG A 178 -7.81 22.44 4.18
N ARG A 179 -7.36 22.51 2.92
CA ARG A 179 -7.80 23.54 1.95
C ARG A 179 -9.27 23.39 1.56
N THR A 180 -9.79 22.17 1.49
CA THR A 180 -11.17 21.91 1.02
C THR A 180 -12.18 21.71 2.16
N CYS A 181 -11.79 21.03 3.22
CA CYS A 181 -12.65 20.55 4.32
C CYS A 181 -12.35 21.20 5.68
N GLY A 182 -11.38 22.12 5.74
CA GLY A 182 -11.00 22.81 6.96
C GLY A 182 -9.95 22.08 7.81
N TYR A 183 -9.43 22.81 8.79
CA TYR A 183 -8.28 22.39 9.61
C TYR A 183 -8.53 21.10 10.39
N GLU A 184 -9.68 20.97 11.03
CA GLU A 184 -10.04 19.79 11.83
C GLU A 184 -10.03 18.51 10.99
N THR A 185 -10.67 18.54 9.82
CA THR A 185 -10.70 17.40 8.90
C THR A 185 -9.31 17.08 8.33
N GLY A 186 -8.48 18.10 8.10
CA GLY A 186 -7.08 17.94 7.71
C GLY A 186 -6.26 17.19 8.78
N MET A 187 -6.40 17.60 10.04
CA MET A 187 -5.75 16.93 11.17
C MET A 187 -6.26 15.50 11.37
N PHE A 188 -7.58 15.30 11.21
CA PHE A 188 -8.19 13.98 11.27
C PHE A 188 -7.59 13.03 10.24
N ILE A 189 -7.51 13.41 8.96
CA ILE A 189 -6.96 12.51 7.94
C ILE A 189 -5.49 12.20 8.20
N ARG A 190 -4.68 13.18 8.61
CA ARG A 190 -3.27 12.93 8.96
C ARG A 190 -3.18 11.87 10.06
N GLY A 191 -3.95 12.03 11.13
CA GLY A 191 -4.00 11.09 12.24
C GLY A 191 -4.49 9.70 11.82
N PHE A 192 -5.52 9.64 10.97
CA PHE A 192 -6.07 8.41 10.42
C PHE A 192 -5.02 7.61 9.65
N LEU A 193 -4.38 8.24 8.65
CA LEU A 193 -3.33 7.61 7.83
C LEU A 193 -2.10 7.22 8.64
N LYS A 194 -1.73 8.05 9.62
CA LYS A 194 -0.63 7.77 10.55
C LYS A 194 -0.92 6.54 11.42
N LYS A 195 -2.15 6.43 11.98
CA LYS A 195 -2.57 5.28 12.80
C LYS A 195 -2.57 3.97 12.00
N MET A 196 -2.94 4.02 10.71
CA MET A 196 -2.90 2.84 9.81
C MET A 196 -1.51 2.23 9.72
N SER A 197 -0.49 3.07 9.57
CA SER A 197 0.91 2.67 9.40
C SER A 197 1.76 2.97 10.65
N ASN A 198 1.16 2.98 11.85
CA ASN A 198 1.83 3.44 13.08
C ASN A 198 3.10 2.64 13.41
N THR A 199 3.14 1.35 13.08
CA THR A 199 4.36 0.54 13.24
C THR A 199 5.45 0.97 12.25
N LEU A 200 5.09 1.19 10.98
CA LEU A 200 6.04 1.69 9.97
C LEU A 200 6.63 3.02 10.45
N GLU A 201 5.78 3.93 10.90
CA GLU A 201 6.22 5.23 11.40
C GLU A 201 7.16 5.11 12.61
N LYS A 202 6.73 4.42 13.67
CA LYS A 202 7.46 4.40 14.94
C LYS A 202 8.72 3.54 14.94
N ASP A 203 8.68 2.41 14.26
CA ASP A 203 9.75 1.42 14.35
C ASP A 203 10.77 1.54 13.23
N TYR A 204 10.39 2.13 12.09
CA TYR A 204 11.25 2.23 10.91
C TYR A 204 11.53 3.67 10.50
N CYS A 205 10.58 4.59 10.69
CA CYS A 205 10.70 5.95 10.18
C CYS A 205 11.11 7.01 11.21
N ASP A 206 11.05 6.72 12.51
CA ASP A 206 11.33 7.70 13.58
C ASP A 206 12.71 8.37 13.40
N GLU A 207 13.74 7.60 13.04
CA GLU A 207 15.10 8.12 12.80
C GLU A 207 15.18 9.10 11.62
N TYR A 208 14.36 8.91 10.58
CA TYR A 208 14.32 9.77 9.40
C TYR A 208 13.46 11.02 9.61
N TYR A 209 12.65 11.03 10.67
CA TYR A 209 11.73 12.12 11.00
C TYR A 209 12.28 13.04 12.09
N ARG A 210 13.28 12.61 12.87
CA ARG A 210 13.96 13.46 13.86
C ARG A 210 14.96 14.42 13.23
N ASP A 211 14.95 15.63 13.78
CA ASP A 211 15.92 16.74 13.65
C ASP A 211 16.07 17.42 12.29
N GLY A 212 16.30 18.75 12.36
CA GLY A 212 16.28 19.74 11.27
C GLY A 212 17.34 19.59 10.16
N VAL A 213 17.81 18.37 9.92
CA VAL A 213 18.49 17.98 8.70
C VAL A 213 17.44 17.31 7.82
N ASN A 214 17.20 17.83 6.62
CA ASN A 214 16.24 17.28 5.65
C ASN A 214 16.66 15.87 5.18
N HIS A 215 16.43 14.84 6.01
CA HIS A 215 16.69 13.45 5.65
C HIS A 215 15.80 13.01 4.48
N CYS A 216 14.62 13.60 4.33
CA CYS A 216 13.88 13.56 3.08
C CYS A 216 14.02 14.90 2.36
N PRO A 217 14.85 14.97 1.30
CA PRO A 217 14.83 16.14 0.43
C PRO A 217 13.43 16.27 -0.18
N ASN A 218 13.00 17.49 -0.43
CA ASN A 218 11.73 17.77 -1.10
C ASN A 218 11.86 17.27 -2.55
N ILE A 219 11.33 16.09 -2.88
CA ILE A 219 11.53 15.47 -4.22
C ILE A 219 10.74 16.22 -5.30
N TYR A 220 9.89 17.19 -4.93
CA TYR A 220 9.21 18.10 -5.86
C TYR A 220 10.15 19.03 -6.67
N SER A 221 11.45 19.09 -6.35
CA SER A 221 12.39 19.96 -7.08
C SER A 221 13.10 19.33 -8.29
N SER A 222 12.87 18.06 -8.61
CA SER A 222 13.38 17.45 -9.86
C SER A 222 12.38 17.58 -11.02
N ALA A 223 11.89 18.80 -11.23
CA ALA A 223 11.50 19.28 -12.54
C ALA A 223 12.32 20.54 -12.81
N THR A 224 13.61 20.36 -13.09
CA THR A 224 14.40 21.43 -13.69
C THR A 224 13.67 21.83 -14.95
N SER A 225 12.99 22.96 -14.92
CA SER A 225 12.44 23.58 -16.11
C SER A 225 13.60 23.75 -17.08
N ILE A 226 13.63 22.95 -18.14
CA ILE A 226 14.40 23.30 -19.33
C ILE A 226 13.70 24.55 -19.84
N ILE A 227 14.18 25.72 -19.41
CA ILE A 227 13.89 26.97 -20.11
C ILE A 227 14.62 26.79 -21.45
N ALA A 228 13.91 26.22 -22.42
CA ALA A 228 14.28 26.36 -23.81
C ALA A 228 14.17 27.86 -24.10
N THR A 229 15.30 28.56 -24.05
CA THR A 229 15.41 29.93 -24.53
C THR A 229 15.13 29.89 -26.02
N THR A 230 13.86 30.01 -26.40
CA THR A 230 13.48 30.37 -27.75
C THR A 230 13.89 31.83 -27.94
N THR A 231 15.11 32.06 -28.44
CA THR A 231 15.50 33.35 -29.01
C THR A 231 14.59 33.61 -30.20
N LYS A 232 13.45 34.26 -29.95
CA LYS A 232 12.69 34.96 -30.99
C LYS A 232 13.54 36.15 -31.42
N ALA A 233 14.34 35.95 -32.47
CA ALA A 233 14.96 37.04 -33.19
C ALA A 233 13.86 37.82 -33.93
N LEU A 234 13.32 38.83 -33.26
CA LEU A 234 12.55 39.91 -33.87
C LEU A 234 13.35 41.19 -33.70
N PHE A 235 14.34 41.39 -34.58
CA PHE A 235 14.89 42.71 -34.83
C PHE A 235 14.28 43.22 -36.14
N LEU A 236 13.33 44.16 -35.99
CA LEU A 236 12.79 44.98 -37.07
C LEU A 236 13.89 45.94 -37.62
N PRO A 237 13.75 46.42 -38.87
CA PRO A 237 14.83 46.98 -39.66
C PRO A 237 15.03 48.46 -39.36
N ILE A 238 16.14 48.81 -38.71
CA ILE A 238 16.64 50.20 -38.65
C ILE A 238 18.16 50.17 -38.78
N PHE A 239 18.66 49.98 -40.00
CA PHE A 239 19.98 50.43 -40.43
C PHE A 239 20.03 50.67 -41.96
N ILE A 240 18.95 51.25 -42.51
CA ILE A 240 19.04 52.09 -43.71
C ILE A 240 19.30 53.52 -43.24
N VAL A 241 20.43 53.78 -42.56
CA VAL A 241 21.01 55.13 -42.39
C VAL A 241 22.50 54.99 -42.07
N LEU A 242 23.30 54.38 -42.96
CA LEU A 242 24.75 54.64 -43.04
C LEU A 242 25.21 54.52 -44.50
N ILE A 243 24.56 55.29 -45.38
CA ILE A 243 25.28 55.92 -46.49
C ILE A 243 25.69 57.30 -45.95
N ASN A 244 26.95 57.67 -46.17
CA ASN A 244 27.63 58.92 -45.81
C ASN A 244 28.41 58.89 -44.50
N LEU A 245 29.66 58.41 -44.54
CA LEU A 245 30.86 59.22 -44.26
C LEU A 245 32.13 58.36 -44.37
N ARG A 246 32.80 58.53 -45.52
CA ARG A 246 34.21 58.24 -45.85
C ARG A 246 34.68 56.80 -46.01
#